data_AF-A0A0S3F2Z5-F1
#
_entry.id   AF-A0A0S3F2Z5-F1
#
_cell.length_a   1.000
_cell.length_b   1.000
_cell.length_c   1.000
_cell.angle_alpha   90.00
_cell.angle_beta   90.00
_cell.angle_gamma   90.00
#
_symmetry.space_group_name_H-M   'P 1'
#
loop_
_entity.id
_entity.type
_entity.pdbx_description
1 polymer ?
#
loop_
_entity_poly.entity_id
_entity_poly.type
_entity_poly.pdbx_seq_one_letter_code
_entity_poly.pdbx_strand_id
1 'polypeptide(L)'
;MAAFAQASFTGAGQTTELDCGGESASITGAGNQVHISGDCRLVTIEGADNRVHLSMAKGGTIHVTGASNEIHWSTPDGSRPRIQITGADNRISPMK
;
A
#
# COMPACT_ATOMS: atom_id res chain seq x y z
N MET A 1 8.32 1.34 25.72
CA MET A 1 8.93 1.46 24.38
C MET A 1 7.82 1.21 23.38
N ALA A 2 7.31 2.26 22.73
CA ALA A 2 6.24 2.10 21.74
C ALA A 2 6.88 1.49 20.48
N ALA A 3 6.63 0.21 20.23
CA ALA A 3 6.83 -0.36 18.92
C ALA A 3 5.82 0.34 18.01
N PHE A 4 6.28 1.30 17.21
CA PHE A 4 5.53 1.75 16.04
C PHE A 4 5.18 0.49 15.25
N ALA A 5 3.89 0.20 15.10
CA ALA A 5 3.41 -0.96 14.37
C ALA A 5 3.56 -0.66 12.87
N GLN A 6 4.80 -0.62 12.41
CA GLN A 6 5.12 -0.47 11.00
C GLN A 6 5.02 -1.86 10.37
N ALA A 7 3.95 -2.10 9.62
CA ALA A 7 3.75 -3.35 8.92
C ALA A 7 4.68 -3.39 7.69
N SER A 8 5.85 -4.00 7.81
CA SER A 8 6.81 -4.13 6.70
C SER A 8 6.80 -5.55 6.12
N PHE A 9 6.68 -5.66 4.79
CA PHE A 9 6.77 -6.91 4.07
C PHE A 9 7.87 -6.88 3.02
N THR A 10 8.60 -7.98 2.89
CA THR A 10 9.61 -8.14 1.84
C THR A 10 9.53 -9.54 1.23
N GLY A 11 9.39 -9.63 -0.09
CA GLY A 11 9.26 -10.92 -0.79
C GLY A 11 9.26 -10.77 -2.31
N ALA A 12 9.20 -11.89 -3.04
CA ALA A 12 9.00 -11.87 -4.49
C ALA A 12 8.05 -13.00 -4.91
N GLY A 13 6.99 -12.67 -5.66
CA GLY A 13 5.98 -13.65 -6.08
C GLY A 13 5.15 -14.22 -4.92
N GLN A 14 5.08 -13.52 -3.79
CA GLN A 14 4.44 -14.00 -2.56
C GLN A 14 3.09 -13.33 -2.33
N THR A 15 2.18 -14.01 -1.64
CA THR A 15 0.90 -13.43 -1.20
C THR A 15 0.93 -13.24 0.31
N THR A 16 0.56 -12.06 0.79
CA THR A 16 0.59 -11.73 2.22
C THR A 16 -0.57 -10.82 2.62
N GLU A 17 -0.90 -10.85 3.90
CA GLU A 17 -1.90 -9.99 4.51
C GLU A 17 -1.24 -9.23 5.65
N LEU A 18 -1.44 -7.91 5.67
CA LEU A 18 -0.86 -6.99 6.65
C LEU A 18 -1.98 -6.18 7.29
N ASP A 19 -1.84 -5.91 8.58
CA ASP A 19 -2.68 -4.97 9.30
C ASP A 19 -1.79 -3.82 9.78
N CYS A 20 -2.10 -2.61 9.33
CA CYS A 20 -1.37 -1.41 9.71
C CYS A 20 -1.91 -0.73 10.98
N GLY A 21 -3.06 -1.16 11.52
CA GLY A 21 -3.61 -0.68 12.79
C GLY A 21 -3.77 0.84 12.91
N GLY A 22 -3.95 1.56 11.80
CA GLY A 22 -4.06 3.02 11.74
C GLY A 22 -2.72 3.75 11.59
N GLU A 23 -1.60 3.04 11.44
CA GLU A 23 -0.25 3.60 11.30
C GLU A 23 0.24 3.53 9.85
N SER A 24 1.36 2.84 9.61
CA SER A 24 2.05 2.82 8.32
C SER A 24 2.45 1.42 7.89
N ALA A 25 2.36 1.13 6.59
CA ALA A 25 2.82 -0.11 5.99
C ALA A 25 3.89 0.13 4.93
N SER A 26 4.88 -0.76 4.85
CA SER A 26 5.90 -0.77 3.79
C SER A 26 5.95 -2.12 3.10
N ILE A 27 6.04 -2.11 1.78
CA ILE A 27 6.08 -3.32 0.94
C ILE A 27 7.29 -3.18 0.04
N THR A 28 8.16 -4.19 0.03
CA THR A 28 9.35 -4.20 -0.82
C THR A 28 9.45 -5.51 -1.59
N GLY A 29 9.64 -5.44 -2.91
CA GLY A 29 9.90 -6.61 -3.75
C GLY A 29 9.15 -6.60 -5.07
N ALA A 30 9.00 -7.76 -5.71
CA ALA A 30 8.40 -7.82 -7.04
C ALA A 30 7.40 -8.97 -7.22
N GLY A 31 6.33 -8.74 -7.97
CA GLY A 31 5.31 -9.75 -8.25
C GLY A 31 4.49 -10.17 -7.03
N ASN A 32 4.48 -9.38 -5.95
CA ASN A 32 3.77 -9.74 -4.73
C ASN A 32 2.30 -9.37 -4.78
N GLN A 33 1.47 -10.11 -4.05
CA GLN A 33 0.07 -9.81 -3.81
C GLN A 33 -0.10 -9.48 -2.33
N VAL A 34 -0.40 -8.22 -2.01
CA VAL A 34 -0.47 -7.74 -0.63
C VAL A 34 -1.86 -7.20 -0.33
N HIS A 35 -2.49 -7.71 0.71
CA HIS A 35 -3.73 -7.16 1.27
C HIS A 35 -3.42 -6.41 2.55
N ILE A 36 -3.81 -5.15 2.64
CA ILE A 36 -3.55 -4.29 3.80
C ILE A 36 -4.88 -3.80 4.38
N SER A 37 -5.14 -4.16 5.62
CA SER A 37 -6.32 -3.73 6.39
C SER A 37 -5.91 -2.82 7.55
N GLY A 38 -6.89 -2.21 8.22
CA GLY A 38 -6.66 -1.39 9.41
C GLY A 38 -6.52 0.12 9.18
N ASP A 39 -7.12 0.68 8.13
CA ASP A 39 -7.18 2.12 7.87
C ASP A 39 -5.81 2.83 7.91
N CYS A 40 -4.90 2.45 7.02
CA CYS A 40 -3.54 2.96 7.03
C CYS A 40 -3.49 4.46 6.74
N ARG A 41 -2.63 5.18 7.46
CA ARG A 41 -2.35 6.59 7.18
C ARG A 41 -1.23 6.76 6.17
N LEU A 42 -0.28 5.84 6.12
CA LEU A 42 0.84 5.88 5.17
C LEU A 42 1.11 4.48 4.62
N VAL A 43 1.18 4.34 3.30
CA VAL A 43 1.58 3.09 2.66
C VAL A 43 2.68 3.37 1.65
N THR A 44 3.80 2.66 1.78
CA THR A 44 4.94 2.77 0.87
C THR A 44 5.17 1.45 0.17
N ILE A 45 5.15 1.44 -1.16
CA ILE A 45 5.30 0.25 -1.99
C ILE A 45 6.52 0.45 -2.87
N GLU A 46 7.49 -0.45 -2.78
CA GLU A 46 8.76 -0.37 -3.49
C GLU A 46 9.00 -1.66 -4.30
N GLY A 47 9.21 -1.50 -5.61
CA GLY A 47 9.58 -2.57 -6.53
C GLY A 47 8.68 -2.62 -7.76
N ALA A 48 8.43 -3.81 -8.33
CA ALA A 48 7.76 -3.92 -9.62
C ALA A 48 6.73 -5.06 -9.71
N ASP A 49 5.72 -4.90 -10.55
CA ASP A 49 4.64 -5.89 -10.77
C ASP A 49 3.90 -6.31 -9.47
N ASN A 50 3.88 -5.46 -8.44
CA ASN A 50 3.15 -5.77 -7.21
C ASN A 50 1.67 -5.42 -7.36
N ARG A 51 0.79 -6.31 -6.90
CA ARG A 51 -0.64 -6.07 -6.72
C ARG A 51 -0.93 -5.80 -5.25
N VAL A 52 -1.38 -4.60 -4.93
CA VAL A 52 -1.64 -4.19 -3.55
C VAL A 52 -3.09 -3.74 -3.39
N HIS A 53 -3.83 -4.39 -2.50
CA HIS A 53 -5.15 -3.97 -2.08
C HIS A 53 -5.04 -3.40 -0.67
N LEU A 54 -5.50 -2.17 -0.46
CA LEU A 54 -5.32 -1.53 0.84
C LEU A 54 -6.50 -0.61 1.22
N SER A 55 -6.85 -0.63 2.50
CA SER A 55 -7.84 0.28 3.09
C SER A 55 -7.13 1.46 3.75
N MET A 56 -7.37 2.66 3.22
CA MET A 56 -6.77 3.90 3.69
C MET A 56 -7.67 4.61 4.70
N ALA A 57 -7.07 5.20 5.73
CA ALA A 57 -7.73 6.17 6.59
C ALA A 57 -8.01 7.48 5.84
N LYS A 58 -8.92 8.28 6.42
CA LYS A 58 -9.16 9.66 6.00
C LYS A 58 -7.87 10.48 5.97
N GLY A 59 -7.53 10.99 4.78
CA GLY A 59 -6.34 11.83 4.58
C GLY A 59 -5.02 11.06 4.55
N GLY A 60 -5.04 9.74 4.38
CA GLY A 60 -3.81 8.96 4.27
C GLY A 60 -3.04 9.23 2.97
N THR A 61 -1.80 8.74 2.92
CA THR A 61 -0.86 8.90 1.80
C THR A 61 -0.41 7.56 1.27
N ILE A 62 -0.39 7.40 -0.05
CA ILE A 62 0.12 6.23 -0.77
C ILE A 62 1.36 6.67 -1.55
N HIS A 63 2.47 6.02 -1.29
CA HIS A 63 3.73 6.14 -2.01
C HIS A 63 4.00 4.85 -2.78
N VAL A 64 4.25 4.99 -4.08
CA VAL A 64 4.57 3.88 -4.97
C VAL A 64 5.88 4.21 -5.65
N THR A 65 6.85 3.32 -5.55
CA THR A 65 8.19 3.47 -6.14
C THR A 65 8.53 2.24 -6.97
N GLY A 66 8.89 2.44 -8.23
CA GLY A 66 9.22 1.39 -9.19
C GLY A 66 8.27 1.36 -10.38
N ALA A 67 8.02 0.19 -10.97
CA ALA A 67 7.30 0.10 -12.24
C ALA A 67 6.27 -1.02 -12.32
N SER A 68 5.22 -0.81 -13.14
CA SER A 68 4.16 -1.81 -13.38
C SER A 68 3.40 -2.27 -12.13
N ASN A 69 3.40 -1.48 -11.04
CA ASN A 69 2.65 -1.84 -9.85
C ASN A 69 1.17 -1.51 -10.02
N GLU A 70 0.31 -2.36 -9.50
CA GLU A 70 -1.14 -2.19 -9.51
C GLU A 70 -1.65 -2.01 -8.07
N ILE A 71 -2.14 -0.81 -7.77
CA ILE A 71 -2.59 -0.43 -6.43
C ILE A 71 -4.10 -0.17 -6.47
N HIS A 72 -4.82 -0.90 -5.63
CA HIS A 72 -6.25 -0.78 -5.40
C HIS A 72 -6.47 -0.26 -3.98
N TRP A 73 -7.01 0.95 -3.85
CA TRP A 73 -7.25 1.56 -2.54
C TRP A 73 -8.73 1.82 -2.29
N SER A 74 -9.17 1.66 -1.05
CA SER A 74 -10.51 2.08 -0.60
C SER A 74 -10.39 3.03 0.58
N THR A 75 -11.43 3.82 0.84
CA THR A 75 -11.52 4.65 2.04
C THR A 75 -12.93 4.55 2.61
N PRO A 76 -13.10 4.40 3.93
CA PRO A 76 -14.43 4.29 4.54
C PRO A 76 -15.27 5.55 4.32
N ASP A 77 -14.64 6.73 4.28
CA ASP A 77 -15.33 8.02 4.12
C ASP A 77 -15.42 8.50 2.65
N GLY A 78 -14.94 7.73 1.68
CA GLY A 78 -14.84 8.16 0.27
C GLY A 78 -13.86 9.33 0.03
N SER A 79 -13.02 9.64 1.02
CA SER A 79 -12.01 10.70 0.92
C SER A 79 -10.90 10.30 -0.05
N ARG A 80 -10.35 11.24 -0.82
CA ARG A 80 -9.21 10.95 -1.69
C ARG A 80 -7.90 10.97 -0.89
N PRO A 81 -7.14 9.88 -0.82
CA PRO A 81 -5.81 9.89 -0.22
C PRO A 81 -4.82 10.63 -1.13
N ARG A 82 -3.68 11.02 -0.57
CA ARG A 82 -2.58 11.62 -1.32
C ARG A 82 -1.79 10.52 -2.02
N ILE A 83 -1.82 10.47 -3.34
CA ILE A 83 -1.13 9.43 -4.11
C ILE A 83 0.14 10.04 -4.72
N GLN A 84 1.27 9.37 -4.51
CA GLN A 84 2.58 9.73 -5.05
C GLN A 84 3.18 8.51 -5.73
N ILE A 85 3.56 8.71 -6.99
CA ILE A 85 4.06 7.65 -7.85
C ILE A 85 5.43 8.07 -8.33
N THR A 86 6.40 7.20 -8.13
CA THR A 86 7.81 7.38 -8.50
C THR A 86 8.19 6.21 -9.41
N GLY A 87 8.30 6.46 -10.70
CA GLY A 87 8.63 5.46 -11.72
C GLY A 87 7.61 5.42 -12.85
N ALA A 88 7.49 4.30 -13.56
CA ALA A 88 6.73 4.19 -14.81
C ALA A 88 5.67 3.09 -14.76
N ASP A 89 4.60 3.21 -15.55
CA ASP A 89 3.57 2.15 -15.73
C ASP A 89 2.82 1.69 -14.47
N ASN A 90 2.88 2.47 -13.38
CA ASN A 90 2.10 2.17 -12.18
C ASN A 90 0.62 2.53 -12.39
N ARG A 91 -0.27 1.62 -12.02
CA ARG A 91 -1.72 1.77 -12.13
C ARG A 91 -2.31 1.88 -10.74
N ILE A 92 -2.94 3.01 -10.43
CA ILE A 92 -3.64 3.19 -9.17
C ILE A 92 -5.12 3.44 -9.44
N SER A 93 -5.98 2.63 -8.83
CA SER A 93 -7.43 2.70 -8.98
C SER A 93 -8.12 2.62 -7.62
N PRO A 94 -9.18 3.40 -7.39
CA PRO A 94 -10.01 3.20 -6.21
C PRO A 94 -10.85 1.93 -6.34
N MET A 95 -10.97 1.16 -5.26
CA MET A 95 -12.00 0.13 -5.12
C MET A 95 -13.33 0.84 -4.84
N LYS A 96 -14.29 0.64 -5.72
CA LYS A 96 -15.58 1.35 -5.74
C LYS A 96 -16.60 0.68 -4.84
#